data_AF-A0A8D9AG80-F1
#
_entry.id   AF-A0A8D9AG80-F1
#
_cell.length_a   1.000
_cell.length_b   1.000
_cell.length_c   1.000
_cell.angle_alpha   90.00
_cell.angle_beta   90.00
_cell.angle_gamma   90.00
#
_symmetry.space_group_name_H-M   'P 1'
#
loop_
_entity.id
_entity.type
_entity.pdbx_description
1 polymer ?
#
loop_
_entity_poly.entity_id
_entity_poly.type
_entity_poly.pdbx_seq_one_letter_code
_entity_poly.pdbx_strand_id
1 'polypeptide(L)'
;MVEFLSTGSLLIFVTKKLNAEELANSLTVKEYDVLLLHGDMDQSERNNVITKFKRQECRVLVATDVAARGLDIPHIRTVVNFDLARDIDTHTHRIGRTGRAGQKGSAYTLVTDKDKEFAGHLVRNLEGANQDVPPALMNLAMQSSWFRKSRFKGGKGKSVNTGGKGFGFRDRDRPGLGSEEAPPAPCAPGSVVPVSSGGDSMVMGPGQGRLAAMKAAFKAQYNSQFKASEDHTWEQTIDSPAGLPPSSSSSFQSPPPPPPPSLDSSESGSSREKKKKSRWDK
;
A
#
# COMPACT_ATOMS: atom_id res chain seq x y z
N MET A 1 -17.11 3.72 -28.80
CA MET A 1 -17.37 2.34 -28.31
C MET A 1 -16.94 1.30 -29.32
N VAL A 2 -17.44 1.32 -30.56
CA VAL A 2 -17.07 0.34 -31.61
C VAL A 2 -15.54 0.19 -31.78
N GLU A 3 -14.81 1.30 -31.87
CA GLU A 3 -13.35 1.30 -32.02
C GLU A 3 -12.59 0.73 -30.80
N PHE A 4 -13.13 0.90 -29.59
CA PHE A 4 -12.54 0.29 -28.40
C PHE A 4 -12.78 -1.22 -28.39
N LEU A 5 -13.97 -1.66 -28.78
CA LEU A 5 -14.38 -3.07 -28.81
C LEU A 5 -13.70 -3.87 -29.93
N SER A 6 -13.26 -3.22 -31.00
CA SER A 6 -12.45 -3.86 -32.05
C SER A 6 -11.02 -4.13 -31.61
N THR A 7 -10.48 -3.30 -30.70
CA THR A 7 -9.09 -3.42 -30.24
C THR A 7 -8.95 -4.47 -29.13
N GLY A 8 -9.96 -4.64 -28.26
CA GLY A 8 -9.97 -5.66 -27.22
C GLY A 8 -10.96 -5.38 -26.09
N SER A 9 -10.68 -5.91 -24.90
CA SER A 9 -11.52 -5.66 -23.71
C SER A 9 -11.29 -4.26 -23.14
N LEU A 10 -12.39 -3.66 -22.71
CA LEU A 10 -12.50 -2.30 -22.18
C LEU A 10 -12.83 -2.36 -20.68
N LEU A 11 -12.01 -1.70 -19.87
CA LEU A 11 -12.26 -1.49 -18.44
C LEU A 11 -12.55 -0.02 -18.17
N ILE A 12 -13.73 0.27 -17.62
CA ILE A 12 -14.16 1.62 -17.26
C ILE A 12 -14.16 1.77 -15.74
N PHE A 13 -13.41 2.76 -15.25
CA PHE A 13 -13.33 3.08 -13.83
C PHE A 13 -14.27 4.22 -13.45
N VAL A 14 -15.05 3.97 -12.40
CA VAL A 14 -15.99 4.93 -11.81
C VAL A 14 -15.73 5.01 -10.31
N THR A 15 -15.84 6.21 -9.71
CA THR A 15 -15.48 6.40 -8.31
C THR A 15 -16.64 6.04 -7.37
N LYS A 16 -17.88 6.37 -7.75
CA LYS A 16 -19.09 6.10 -6.96
C LYS A 16 -19.84 4.88 -7.49
N LYS A 17 -20.38 4.06 -6.59
CA LYS A 17 -21.20 2.88 -6.95
C LYS A 17 -22.45 3.25 -7.76
N LEU A 18 -23.16 4.31 -7.36
CA LEU A 18 -24.38 4.77 -8.02
C LEU A 18 -24.09 5.18 -9.47
N ASN A 19 -23.03 5.95 -9.68
CA ASN A 19 -22.58 6.33 -11.02
C ASN A 19 -22.19 5.10 -11.86
N ALA A 20 -21.66 4.03 -11.25
CA ALA A 20 -21.28 2.82 -11.96
C ALA A 20 -22.53 2.05 -12.45
N GLU A 21 -23.55 1.94 -11.60
CA GLU A 21 -24.86 1.37 -11.96
C GLU A 21 -25.55 2.18 -13.06
N GLU A 22 -25.61 3.51 -12.90
CA GLU A 22 -26.17 4.42 -13.90
C GLU A 22 -25.44 4.30 -15.25
N LEU A 23 -24.11 4.28 -15.22
CA LEU A 23 -23.30 4.14 -16.43
C LEU A 23 -23.52 2.79 -17.10
N ALA A 24 -23.53 1.69 -16.34
CA ALA A 24 -23.79 0.36 -16.88
C ALA A 24 -25.19 0.29 -17.52
N ASN A 25 -26.22 0.76 -16.82
CA ASN A 25 -27.58 0.82 -17.35
C ASN A 25 -27.67 1.65 -18.64
N SER A 26 -27.00 2.82 -18.66
CA SER A 26 -26.99 3.68 -19.85
C SER A 26 -26.32 3.03 -21.06
N LEU A 27 -25.35 2.15 -20.84
CA LEU A 27 -24.67 1.40 -21.90
C LEU A 27 -25.50 0.20 -22.35
N THR A 28 -26.19 -0.48 -21.43
CA THR A 28 -27.12 -1.57 -21.74
C THR A 28 -28.30 -1.08 -22.59
N VAL A 29 -28.85 0.11 -22.29
CA VAL A 29 -29.92 0.75 -23.09
C VAL A 29 -29.44 1.06 -24.52
N LYS A 30 -28.13 1.28 -24.70
CA LYS A 30 -27.50 1.47 -26.02
C LYS A 30 -27.10 0.14 -26.69
N GLU A 31 -27.63 -0.98 -26.19
CA GLU A 31 -27.42 -2.33 -26.73
C GLU A 31 -25.96 -2.80 -26.65
N TYR A 32 -25.21 -2.35 -25.64
CA TYR A 32 -23.88 -2.88 -25.34
C TYR A 32 -23.92 -3.88 -24.19
N ASP A 33 -23.26 -5.03 -24.36
CA ASP A 33 -23.06 -6.00 -23.29
C ASP A 33 -22.04 -5.47 -22.28
N VAL A 34 -22.53 -5.07 -21.12
CA VAL A 34 -21.74 -4.50 -20.04
C VAL A 34 -21.85 -5.32 -18.78
N LEU A 35 -20.71 -5.59 -18.17
CA LEU A 35 -20.61 -6.16 -16.84
C LEU A 35 -20.38 -5.05 -15.81
N LEU A 36 -21.03 -5.16 -14.66
CA LEU A 36 -20.89 -4.24 -13.54
C LEU A 36 -20.15 -4.91 -12.39
N LEU A 37 -19.24 -4.17 -11.75
CA LEU A 37 -18.46 -4.66 -10.63
C LEU A 37 -18.26 -3.57 -9.54
N HIS A 38 -18.98 -3.69 -8.43
CA HIS A 38 -18.84 -2.79 -7.28
C HIS A 38 -18.63 -3.55 -5.96
N GLY A 39 -18.26 -2.81 -4.91
CA GLY A 39 -17.90 -3.40 -3.61
C GLY A 39 -19.07 -4.04 -2.85
N ASP A 40 -20.31 -3.58 -3.10
CA ASP A 40 -21.51 -4.09 -2.43
C ASP A 40 -22.03 -5.42 -3.01
N MET A 41 -21.40 -5.95 -4.07
CA MET A 41 -21.78 -7.24 -4.65
C MET A 41 -21.36 -8.40 -3.76
N ASP A 42 -22.18 -9.44 -3.70
CA ASP A 42 -21.79 -10.68 -3.04
C ASP A 42 -20.57 -11.32 -3.73
N GLN A 43 -19.71 -11.97 -2.94
CA GLN A 43 -18.46 -12.52 -3.44
C GLN A 43 -18.67 -13.59 -4.54
N SER A 44 -19.78 -14.34 -4.47
CA SER A 44 -20.20 -15.30 -5.51
C SER A 44 -20.51 -14.61 -6.84
N GLU A 45 -21.31 -13.54 -6.81
CA GLU A 45 -21.64 -12.73 -7.99
C GLU A 45 -20.40 -12.05 -8.55
N ARG A 46 -19.54 -11.50 -7.69
CA ARG A 46 -18.25 -10.91 -8.04
C ARG A 46 -17.40 -11.89 -8.84
N ASN A 47 -17.28 -13.13 -8.37
CA ASN A 47 -16.53 -14.18 -9.06
C ASN A 47 -17.15 -14.56 -10.41
N ASN A 48 -18.48 -14.58 -10.50
CA ASN A 48 -19.19 -14.86 -11.75
C ASN A 48 -18.90 -13.78 -12.79
N VAL A 49 -19.06 -12.50 -12.44
CA VAL A 49 -18.75 -11.36 -13.32
C VAL A 49 -17.30 -11.39 -13.80
N ILE A 50 -16.35 -11.61 -12.87
CA ILE A 50 -14.94 -11.71 -13.21
C ILE A 50 -14.69 -12.88 -14.17
N THR A 51 -15.34 -14.03 -13.96
CA THR A 51 -15.18 -15.21 -14.82
C THR A 51 -15.74 -14.95 -16.22
N LYS A 52 -16.91 -14.33 -16.35
CA LYS A 52 -17.50 -13.94 -17.65
C LYS A 52 -16.60 -12.98 -18.41
N PHE A 53 -16.07 -11.97 -17.72
CA PHE A 53 -15.13 -11.03 -18.33
C PHE A 53 -13.79 -11.69 -18.71
N LYS A 54 -13.32 -12.67 -17.91
CA LYS A 54 -12.13 -13.46 -18.22
C LYS A 54 -12.31 -14.33 -19.46
N ARG A 55 -13.48 -14.91 -19.64
CA ARG A 55 -13.88 -15.70 -20.80
C ARG A 55 -14.20 -14.86 -22.04
N GLN A 56 -14.13 -13.53 -21.94
CA GLN A 56 -14.48 -12.59 -23.00
C GLN A 56 -15.93 -12.72 -23.49
N GLU A 57 -16.83 -13.26 -22.66
CA GLU A 57 -18.27 -13.31 -22.95
C GLU A 57 -18.84 -11.90 -23.08
N CYS A 58 -18.34 -10.96 -22.26
CA CYS A 58 -18.57 -9.54 -22.42
C CYS A 58 -17.23 -8.81 -22.50
N ARG A 59 -17.15 -7.80 -23.37
CA ARG A 59 -15.92 -7.02 -23.61
C ARG A 59 -15.84 -5.74 -22.78
N VAL A 60 -16.94 -5.30 -22.17
CA VAL A 60 -16.99 -4.08 -21.35
C VAL A 60 -17.19 -4.43 -19.89
N LEU A 61 -16.32 -3.91 -19.03
CA LEU A 61 -16.44 -4.01 -17.58
C LEU A 61 -16.45 -2.60 -16.97
N VAL A 62 -17.51 -2.25 -16.26
CA VAL A 62 -17.59 -1.03 -15.44
C VAL A 62 -17.29 -1.42 -14.00
N ALA A 63 -16.26 -0.81 -13.40
CA ALA A 63 -15.81 -1.18 -12.06
C ALA A 63 -15.46 0.01 -11.18
N THR A 64 -15.62 -0.18 -9.86
CA THR A 64 -15.10 0.74 -8.84
C THR A 64 -13.71 0.32 -8.35
N ASP A 65 -12.96 1.26 -7.78
CA ASP A 65 -11.58 1.02 -7.30
C ASP A 65 -11.47 -0.15 -6.33
N VAL A 66 -12.41 -0.25 -5.39
CA VAL A 66 -12.42 -1.31 -4.37
C VAL A 66 -12.61 -2.67 -5.02
N ALA A 67 -13.52 -2.76 -5.99
CA ALA A 67 -13.86 -4.01 -6.63
C ALA A 67 -12.81 -4.47 -7.65
N ALA A 68 -12.08 -3.53 -8.26
CA ALA A 68 -11.02 -3.79 -9.23
C ALA A 68 -9.65 -4.13 -8.63
N ARG A 69 -9.48 -4.07 -7.30
CA ARG A 69 -8.23 -4.49 -6.65
C ARG A 69 -8.07 -6.00 -6.73
N GLY A 70 -6.85 -6.44 -7.02
CA GLY A 70 -6.53 -7.86 -7.20
C GLY A 70 -7.09 -8.48 -8.49
N LEU A 71 -7.74 -7.69 -9.35
CA LEU A 71 -8.11 -8.13 -10.69
C LEU A 71 -6.86 -8.14 -11.58
N ASP A 72 -6.39 -9.35 -11.86
CA ASP A 72 -5.39 -9.61 -12.88
C ASP A 72 -6.06 -10.22 -14.11
N ILE A 73 -6.14 -9.42 -15.16
CA ILE A 73 -6.77 -9.76 -16.42
C ILE A 73 -5.84 -9.28 -17.55
N PRO A 74 -5.09 -10.20 -18.18
CA PRO A 74 -4.03 -9.84 -19.11
C PRO A 74 -4.55 -9.26 -20.43
N HIS A 75 -5.82 -9.52 -20.81
CA HIS A 75 -6.39 -9.09 -22.08
C HIS A 75 -7.07 -7.71 -22.07
N ILE A 76 -6.90 -6.91 -21.02
CA ILE A 76 -7.41 -5.53 -21.01
C ILE A 76 -6.54 -4.67 -21.93
N ARG A 77 -7.13 -4.23 -23.04
CA ARG A 77 -6.44 -3.43 -24.06
C ARG A 77 -6.62 -1.92 -23.83
N THR A 78 -7.78 -1.56 -23.29
CA THR A 78 -8.16 -0.16 -23.09
C THR A 78 -8.70 0.04 -21.68
N VAL A 79 -8.17 1.05 -21.00
CA VAL A 79 -8.68 1.54 -19.72
C VAL A 79 -9.27 2.93 -19.91
N VAL A 80 -10.46 3.17 -19.39
CA VAL A 80 -11.12 4.48 -19.40
C VAL A 80 -11.40 4.89 -17.97
N ASN A 81 -10.80 5.97 -17.52
CA ASN A 81 -11.15 6.63 -16.26
C ASN A 81 -12.31 7.59 -16.55
N PHE A 82 -13.54 7.14 -16.27
CA PHE A 82 -14.74 7.95 -16.44
C PHE A 82 -14.80 9.05 -15.37
N ASP A 83 -14.58 8.65 -14.12
CA ASP A 83 -14.31 9.57 -13.02
C ASP A 83 -12.81 9.59 -12.73
N LEU A 84 -12.29 10.74 -12.31
CA LEU A 84 -10.91 10.81 -11.82
C LEU A 84 -10.71 9.99 -10.56
N ALA A 85 -9.48 9.48 -10.42
CA ALA A 85 -9.04 8.82 -9.20
C ALA A 85 -8.90 9.83 -8.05
N ARG A 86 -8.99 9.33 -6.82
CA ARG A 86 -8.82 10.16 -5.62
C ARG A 86 -7.43 10.81 -5.54
N ASP A 87 -6.43 10.12 -6.05
CA ASP A 87 -5.01 10.50 -5.98
C ASP A 87 -4.25 9.90 -7.18
N ILE A 88 -3.04 10.41 -7.42
CA ILE A 88 -2.23 10.03 -8.58
C ILE A 88 -1.70 8.59 -8.52
N ASP A 89 -1.52 8.04 -7.32
CA ASP A 89 -1.07 6.66 -7.14
C ASP A 89 -2.20 5.70 -7.55
N THR A 90 -3.42 5.95 -7.10
CA THR A 90 -4.63 5.24 -7.52
C THR A 90 -4.82 5.34 -9.04
N HIS A 91 -4.62 6.52 -9.63
CA HIS A 91 -4.66 6.68 -11.08
C HIS A 91 -3.63 5.80 -11.81
N THR A 92 -2.39 5.78 -11.32
CA THR A 92 -1.31 4.95 -11.86
C THR A 92 -1.67 3.46 -11.77
N HIS A 93 -2.29 3.02 -10.66
CA HIS A 93 -2.79 1.64 -10.51
C HIS A 93 -3.96 1.30 -11.45
N ARG A 94 -4.80 2.28 -11.80
CA ARG A 94 -5.90 2.11 -12.78
C ARG A 94 -5.34 1.91 -14.19
N ILE A 95 -4.45 2.78 -14.64
CA ILE A 95 -3.85 2.66 -15.98
C ILE A 95 -2.94 1.42 -16.08
N GLY A 96 -2.32 0.98 -14.97
CA GLY A 96 -1.57 -0.27 -14.88
C GLY A 96 -2.41 -1.56 -15.00
N ARG A 97 -3.73 -1.46 -15.28
CA ARG A 97 -4.57 -2.60 -15.68
C ARG A 97 -4.39 -2.99 -17.14
N THR A 98 -3.89 -2.09 -17.99
CA THR A 98 -3.53 -2.40 -19.38
C THR A 98 -2.02 -2.41 -19.58
N GLY A 99 -1.55 -2.74 -20.78
CA GLY A 99 -0.12 -2.73 -21.11
C GLY A 99 0.68 -3.89 -20.49
N ARG A 100 0.03 -5.03 -20.20
CA ARG A 100 0.65 -6.20 -19.55
C ARG A 100 1.24 -7.18 -20.57
N ALA A 101 2.18 -8.01 -20.12
CA ALA A 101 2.79 -9.08 -20.93
C ALA A 101 3.38 -8.62 -22.28
N GLY A 102 3.98 -7.41 -22.30
CA GLY A 102 4.58 -6.83 -23.50
C GLY A 102 3.59 -6.32 -24.55
N GLN A 103 2.28 -6.42 -24.29
CA GLN A 103 1.25 -5.84 -25.15
C GLN A 103 1.14 -4.34 -24.90
N LYS A 104 0.87 -3.57 -25.96
CA LYS A 104 0.55 -2.15 -25.81
C LYS A 104 -0.82 -2.00 -25.12
N GLY A 105 -1.00 -0.93 -24.37
CA GLY A 105 -2.27 -0.57 -23.73
C GLY A 105 -2.59 0.89 -23.98
N SER A 106 -3.87 1.23 -24.00
CA SER A 106 -4.32 2.63 -24.12
C SER A 106 -5.11 3.01 -22.87
N ALA A 107 -4.81 4.16 -22.31
CA ALA A 107 -5.51 4.71 -21.15
C ALA A 107 -6.10 6.08 -21.50
N TYR A 108 -7.41 6.23 -21.33
CA TYR A 108 -8.12 7.48 -21.53
C TYR A 108 -8.65 7.98 -20.19
N THR A 109 -8.57 9.28 -19.97
CA THR A 109 -9.01 9.88 -18.71
C THR A 109 -9.85 11.11 -19.01
N LEU A 110 -11.10 11.08 -18.55
CA LEU A 110 -11.99 12.23 -18.66
C LEU A 110 -11.67 13.21 -17.53
N VAL A 111 -11.39 14.46 -17.90
CA VAL A 111 -11.04 15.53 -16.98
C VAL A 111 -12.07 16.65 -17.17
N THR A 112 -12.60 17.16 -16.08
CA THR A 112 -13.52 18.30 -16.10
C THR A 112 -12.87 19.54 -15.47
N ASP A 113 -13.46 20.71 -15.68
CA ASP A 113 -13.00 21.96 -15.05
C ASP A 113 -13.04 21.93 -13.52
N LYS A 114 -13.74 20.97 -12.90
CA LYS A 114 -13.77 20.85 -11.44
C LYS A 114 -12.49 20.21 -10.90
N ASP A 115 -11.70 19.58 -11.76
CA ASP A 115 -10.60 18.72 -11.39
C ASP A 115 -9.22 19.39 -11.51
N LYS A 116 -9.18 20.73 -11.39
CA LYS A 116 -7.98 21.55 -11.62
C LYS A 116 -6.81 21.15 -10.74
N GLU A 117 -7.10 20.74 -9.50
CA GLU A 117 -6.08 20.29 -8.57
C GLU A 117 -5.42 19.00 -9.03
N PHE A 118 -6.22 18.02 -9.48
CA PHE A 118 -5.75 16.74 -9.98
C PHE A 118 -4.99 16.87 -11.30
N ALA A 119 -5.43 17.77 -12.19
CA ALA A 119 -4.79 18.00 -13.48
C ALA A 119 -3.30 18.38 -13.37
N GLY A 120 -2.92 19.15 -12.35
CA GLY A 120 -1.51 19.45 -12.10
C GLY A 120 -0.65 18.22 -11.77
N HIS A 121 -1.24 17.23 -11.08
CA HIS A 121 -0.58 15.94 -10.81
C HIS A 121 -0.51 15.10 -12.09
N LEU A 122 -1.58 15.08 -12.89
CA LEU A 122 -1.63 14.35 -14.14
C LEU A 122 -0.60 14.87 -15.15
N VAL A 123 -0.47 16.20 -15.32
CA VAL A 123 0.52 16.79 -16.22
C VAL A 123 1.95 16.39 -15.82
N ARG A 124 2.28 16.45 -14.52
CA ARG A 124 3.61 16.01 -14.05
C ARG A 124 3.88 14.53 -14.34
N ASN A 125 2.86 13.69 -14.16
CA ASN A 125 2.98 12.26 -14.43
C ASN A 125 3.20 11.98 -15.92
N LEU A 126 2.46 12.67 -16.80
CA LEU A 126 2.63 12.58 -18.25
C LEU A 126 4.01 13.08 -18.71
N GLU A 127 4.48 14.21 -18.19
CA GLU A 127 5.84 14.71 -18.47
C GLU A 127 6.92 13.73 -18.00
N GLY A 128 6.77 13.15 -16.81
CA GLY A 128 7.70 12.15 -16.28
C GLY A 128 7.71 10.84 -17.09
N ALA A 129 6.61 10.52 -17.77
CA ALA A 129 6.47 9.36 -18.65
C ALA A 129 6.81 9.65 -20.13
N ASN A 130 7.34 10.85 -20.44
CA ASN A 130 7.58 11.33 -21.81
C ASN A 130 6.36 11.18 -22.73
N GLN A 131 5.16 11.48 -22.22
CA GLN A 131 3.94 11.50 -23.00
C GLN A 131 3.59 12.93 -23.44
N ASP A 132 2.96 13.07 -24.60
CA ASP A 132 2.48 14.36 -25.08
C ASP A 132 1.36 14.89 -24.17
N VAL A 133 1.55 16.09 -23.63
CA VAL A 133 0.57 16.75 -22.77
C VAL A 133 -0.36 17.60 -23.63
N PRO A 134 -1.68 17.33 -23.63
CA PRO A 134 -2.61 18.17 -24.36
C PRO A 134 -2.59 19.62 -23.84
N PRO A 135 -2.62 20.63 -24.72
CA PRO A 135 -2.56 22.03 -24.31
C PRO A 135 -3.76 22.43 -23.43
N ALA A 136 -4.93 21.84 -23.68
CA ALA A 136 -6.12 22.03 -22.83
C ALA A 136 -5.89 21.56 -21.39
N LEU A 137 -5.24 20.40 -21.21
CA LEU A 137 -4.91 19.87 -19.88
C LEU A 137 -3.86 20.76 -19.18
N MET A 138 -2.87 21.25 -19.92
CA MET A 138 -1.86 22.17 -19.40
C MET A 138 -2.47 23.48 -18.92
N ASN A 139 -3.40 24.06 -19.70
CA ASN A 139 -4.13 25.28 -19.32
C ASN A 139 -4.96 25.06 -18.05
N LEU A 140 -5.65 23.93 -17.95
CA LEU A 140 -6.45 23.56 -16.78
C LEU A 140 -5.54 23.36 -15.54
N ALA A 141 -4.38 22.72 -15.70
CA ALA A 141 -3.39 22.59 -14.64
C ALA A 141 -2.83 23.95 -14.18
N MET A 142 -2.58 24.90 -15.10
CA MET A 142 -2.14 26.26 -14.78
C MET A 142 -3.16 27.07 -13.97
N GLN A 143 -4.44 26.70 -14.00
CA GLN A 143 -5.45 27.33 -13.16
C GLN A 143 -5.28 26.96 -11.68
N SER A 144 -4.64 25.83 -11.37
CA SER A 144 -4.37 25.45 -9.99
C SER A 144 -3.22 26.26 -9.38
N SER A 145 -3.45 26.81 -8.19
CA SER A 145 -2.52 27.70 -7.50
C SER A 145 -1.18 27.02 -7.17
N TRP A 146 -1.21 25.73 -6.84
CA TRP A 146 -0.03 24.97 -6.44
C TRP A 146 0.85 24.61 -7.65
N PHE A 147 0.25 24.19 -8.78
CA PHE A 147 0.97 23.82 -9.99
C PHE A 147 1.61 25.04 -10.64
N ARG A 148 0.87 26.16 -10.71
CA ARG A 148 1.40 27.44 -11.19
C ARG A 148 2.64 27.86 -10.40
N LYS A 149 2.55 27.90 -9.06
CA LYS A 149 3.69 28.24 -8.19
C LYS A 149 4.89 27.31 -8.42
N SER A 150 4.65 26.01 -8.63
CA SER A 150 5.72 25.06 -8.90
C SER A 150 6.44 25.33 -10.21
N ARG A 151 5.74 25.75 -11.28
CA ARG A 151 6.35 26.05 -12.58
C ARG A 151 7.17 27.33 -12.53
N PHE A 152 6.63 28.40 -11.95
CA PHE A 152 7.30 29.70 -11.90
C PHE A 152 8.45 29.77 -10.88
N LYS A 153 8.44 28.93 -9.83
CA LYS A 153 9.54 28.84 -8.87
C LYS A 153 10.82 28.18 -9.45
N GLY A 154 10.72 27.53 -10.61
CA GLY A 154 11.87 27.03 -11.36
C GLY A 154 12.65 28.08 -12.16
N GLY A 155 12.11 29.31 -12.30
CA GLY A 155 12.67 30.36 -13.16
C GLY A 155 13.54 31.42 -12.48
N LYS A 156 13.75 31.35 -11.16
CA LYS A 156 14.59 32.32 -10.43
C LYS A 156 15.48 31.59 -9.41
N GLY A 157 16.66 31.19 -9.87
CA GLY A 157 17.78 30.77 -9.03
C GLY A 157 17.66 29.36 -8.42
N LYS A 158 18.06 28.35 -9.17
CA LYS A 158 18.62 27.12 -8.57
C LYS A 158 19.74 26.59 -9.42
N SER A 159 20.96 26.79 -8.92
CA SER A 159 22.08 25.94 -9.25
C SER A 159 21.68 24.47 -9.04
N VAL A 160 22.15 23.64 -9.95
CA VAL A 160 22.12 22.19 -9.81
C VAL A 160 23.10 21.85 -8.67
N ASN A 161 22.61 21.77 -7.43
CA ASN A 161 23.37 21.15 -6.35
C ASN A 161 23.06 19.65 -6.33
N THR A 162 23.50 18.97 -7.38
CA THR A 162 23.64 17.50 -7.40
C THR A 162 24.93 17.19 -6.65
N GLY A 163 24.80 16.96 -5.34
CA GLY A 163 25.89 16.52 -4.48
C GLY A 163 25.99 17.35 -3.21
N GLY A 164 25.42 16.85 -2.10
CA GLY A 164 25.67 17.43 -0.79
C GLY A 164 24.58 17.18 0.23
N LYS A 165 24.79 16.19 1.09
CA LYS A 165 24.19 16.08 2.43
C LYS A 165 24.18 17.44 3.12
N GLY A 166 23.05 17.85 3.69
CA GLY A 166 23.00 19.03 4.55
C GLY A 166 21.59 19.42 4.93
N PHE A 167 21.06 18.80 5.99
CA PHE A 167 19.94 19.36 6.75
C PHE A 167 20.41 20.69 7.36
N GLY A 168 20.18 21.79 6.62
CA GLY A 168 20.41 23.15 7.08
C GLY A 168 19.36 23.52 8.12
N PHE A 169 19.63 23.14 9.37
CA PHE A 169 19.06 23.74 10.56
C PHE A 169 19.34 25.24 10.45
N ARG A 170 18.32 26.04 10.18
CA ARG A 170 18.44 27.50 10.21
C ARG A 170 18.48 27.89 11.68
N ASP A 171 19.67 28.24 12.15
CA ASP A 171 19.88 29.05 13.34
C ASP A 171 18.94 30.25 13.26
N ARG A 172 17.85 30.17 14.03
CA ARG A 172 17.02 31.31 14.35
C ARG A 172 17.47 31.71 15.74
N ASP A 173 18.44 32.61 15.77
CA ASP A 173 18.82 33.36 16.97
C ASP A 173 17.54 33.76 17.72
N ARG A 174 17.32 33.11 18.86
CA ARG A 174 16.23 33.39 19.78
C ARG A 174 16.85 34.27 20.89
N PRO A 175 16.58 35.58 20.91
CA PRO A 175 17.09 36.47 21.94
C PRO A 175 16.55 36.03 23.31
N GLY A 176 17.42 36.05 24.32
CA GLY A 176 17.16 35.53 25.65
C GLY A 176 16.23 36.39 26.52
N LEU A 177 16.33 36.09 27.83
CA LEU A 177 15.90 36.85 29.01
C LEU A 177 14.66 36.28 29.74
N GLY A 178 14.86 35.83 30.98
CA GLY A 178 13.79 35.60 31.96
C GLY A 178 14.08 34.50 32.99
N SER A 179 14.91 34.78 34.00
CA SER A 179 14.92 34.01 35.24
C SER A 179 15.25 34.93 36.43
N GLU A 180 14.20 35.36 37.14
CA GLU A 180 14.21 35.90 38.51
C GLU A 180 13.83 34.74 39.44
N GLU A 181 14.71 34.29 40.34
CA GLU A 181 14.92 34.75 41.73
C GLU A 181 14.05 33.98 42.76
N ALA A 182 14.69 33.16 43.61
CA ALA A 182 14.23 32.75 44.95
C ALA A 182 15.32 31.92 45.69
N PRO A 183 15.38 31.93 47.05
CA PRO A 183 16.61 32.21 47.81
C PRO A 183 17.24 31.02 48.60
N PRO A 184 18.43 31.20 49.26
CA PRO A 184 19.20 30.14 49.90
C PRO A 184 19.21 30.17 51.45
N ALA A 185 19.39 29.01 52.09
CA ALA A 185 19.82 28.83 53.49
C ALA A 185 20.25 27.35 53.77
N PRO A 186 20.92 27.00 54.89
CA PRO A 186 22.31 27.38 55.20
C PRO A 186 23.22 26.19 55.63
N CYS A 187 24.50 26.54 55.77
CA CYS A 187 25.74 25.85 56.16
C CYS A 187 25.73 24.72 57.22
N ALA A 188 26.70 23.79 57.10
CA ALA A 188 27.53 23.26 58.21
C ALA A 188 28.71 22.37 57.72
N PRO A 189 29.80 22.20 58.50
CA PRO A 189 31.18 22.28 58.00
C PRO A 189 32.02 21.00 58.13
N GLY A 190 33.15 20.95 57.42
CA GLY A 190 34.20 19.94 57.63
C GLY A 190 35.49 20.26 56.88
N SER A 191 36.44 20.88 57.60
CA SER A 191 37.83 21.11 57.20
C SER A 191 38.62 19.81 57.25
N VAL A 192 39.46 19.52 56.24
CA VAL A 192 40.89 19.14 56.36
C VAL A 192 41.53 18.97 54.98
N VAL A 193 42.69 19.60 54.78
CA VAL A 193 43.72 19.30 53.76
C VAL A 193 44.81 18.46 54.45
N PRO A 194 45.60 17.56 53.79
CA PRO A 194 46.66 17.98 52.85
C PRO A 194 47.12 16.99 51.74
N VAL A 195 47.72 17.57 50.69
CA VAL A 195 48.97 17.22 49.95
C VAL A 195 49.26 15.79 49.42
N SER A 196 49.50 15.68 48.11
CA SER A 196 50.66 15.05 47.41
C SER A 196 50.32 14.17 46.19
N SER A 197 50.72 14.68 45.01
CA SER A 197 51.48 14.01 43.93
C SER A 197 51.07 12.62 43.40
N GLY A 198 50.58 12.59 42.15
CA GLY A 198 50.89 11.51 41.19
C GLY A 198 49.73 11.04 40.29
N GLY A 199 49.92 11.11 38.97
CA GLY A 199 49.30 10.19 38.01
C GLY A 199 48.19 10.74 37.08
N ASP A 200 48.44 10.59 35.79
CA ASP A 200 47.55 10.79 34.63
C ASP A 200 46.05 10.49 34.83
N SER A 201 45.18 11.41 34.38
CA SER A 201 44.14 11.14 33.37
C SER A 201 43.18 12.31 33.22
N MET A 202 42.99 12.73 31.98
CA MET A 202 42.09 13.81 31.56
C MET A 202 40.62 13.38 31.77
N VAL A 203 39.99 13.90 32.81
CA VAL A 203 38.55 13.70 33.11
C VAL A 203 37.72 14.54 32.13
N MET A 204 37.07 13.88 31.16
CA MET A 204 36.03 14.50 30.34
C MET A 204 34.70 14.62 31.12
N GLY A 205 34.05 15.77 30.95
CA GLY A 205 32.80 16.12 31.65
C GLY A 205 31.57 15.27 31.28
N PRO A 206 30.53 15.30 32.12
CA PRO A 206 29.40 14.37 32.09
C PRO A 206 28.36 14.81 31.04
N GLY A 207 28.63 14.63 29.77
CA GLY A 207 27.69 15.02 28.71
C GLY A 207 27.72 14.21 27.42
N GLN A 208 28.84 13.54 27.13
CA GLN A 208 29.02 12.86 25.82
C GLN A 208 28.78 11.34 25.87
N GLY A 209 28.66 10.74 27.06
CA GLY A 209 28.58 9.27 27.21
C GLY A 209 27.18 8.65 27.06
N ARG A 210 26.09 9.42 27.21
CA ARG A 210 24.72 8.85 27.25
C ARG A 210 24.28 8.24 25.92
N LEU A 211 24.55 8.93 24.81
CA LEU A 211 24.12 8.48 23.48
C LEU A 211 24.99 7.31 22.96
N ALA A 212 26.27 7.34 23.29
CA ALA A 212 27.19 6.22 23.02
C ALA A 212 26.81 4.96 23.82
N ALA A 213 26.48 5.12 25.12
CA ALA A 213 26.01 4.03 25.96
C ALA A 213 24.67 3.43 25.46
N MET A 214 23.71 4.27 25.05
CA MET A 214 22.44 3.80 24.47
C MET A 214 22.64 3.05 23.16
N LYS A 215 23.52 3.55 22.28
CA LYS A 215 23.83 2.89 21.01
C LYS A 215 24.54 1.55 21.20
N ALA A 216 25.43 1.45 22.20
CA ALA A 216 26.10 0.20 22.55
C ALA A 216 25.12 -0.83 23.13
N ALA A 217 24.22 -0.41 24.03
CA ALA A 217 23.19 -1.28 24.60
C ALA A 217 22.23 -1.82 23.52
N PHE A 218 21.79 -0.97 22.59
CA PHE A 218 20.91 -1.37 21.49
C PHE A 218 21.58 -2.38 20.53
N LYS A 219 22.86 -2.16 20.20
CA LYS A 219 23.62 -3.09 19.35
C LYS A 219 23.81 -4.47 20.00
N ALA A 220 24.06 -4.50 21.31
CA ALA A 220 24.18 -5.76 22.06
C ALA A 220 22.86 -6.55 22.07
N GLN A 221 21.72 -5.86 22.13
CA GLN A 221 20.39 -6.48 22.10
C GLN A 221 20.02 -7.01 20.70
N TYR A 222 20.40 -6.30 19.63
CA TYR A 222 20.17 -6.75 18.26
C TYR A 222 20.96 -8.02 17.91
N ASN A 223 22.23 -8.09 18.31
CA ASN A 223 23.09 -9.23 18.02
C ASN A 223 22.75 -10.49 18.84
N SER A 224 21.99 -10.38 19.94
CA SER A 224 21.56 -11.53 20.73
C SER A 224 20.19 -12.10 20.31
N GLN A 225 19.36 -11.30 19.62
CA GLN A 225 18.05 -11.75 19.11
C GLN A 225 18.07 -12.23 17.66
N PHE A 226 19.11 -11.93 16.88
CA PHE A 226 19.24 -12.40 15.50
C PHE A 226 20.38 -13.41 15.38
N LYS A 227 20.05 -14.70 15.51
CA LYS A 227 20.94 -15.79 15.10
C LYS A 227 20.67 -16.03 13.62
N ALA A 228 21.62 -15.74 12.74
CA ALA A 228 21.50 -16.12 11.33
C ALA A 228 21.31 -17.64 11.27
N SER A 229 20.27 -18.12 10.60
CA SER A 229 20.10 -19.55 10.38
C SER A 229 21.20 -20.01 9.43
N GLU A 230 22.08 -20.88 9.89
CA GLU A 230 23.13 -21.51 9.08
C GLU A 230 22.63 -22.78 8.39
N ASP A 231 21.31 -22.99 8.31
CA ASP A 231 20.71 -24.08 7.54
C ASP A 231 20.91 -23.84 6.03
N HIS A 232 22.05 -24.31 5.54
CA HIS A 232 22.36 -24.51 4.12
C HIS A 232 21.77 -25.84 3.61
N THR A 233 20.63 -26.26 4.16
CA THR A 233 19.95 -27.53 3.81
C THR A 233 19.45 -27.53 2.36
N TRP A 234 19.41 -26.38 1.69
CA TRP A 234 19.03 -26.24 0.29
C TRP A 234 20.17 -26.57 -0.70
N GLU A 235 21.44 -26.55 -0.27
CA GLU A 235 22.59 -26.86 -1.15
C GLU A 235 22.65 -28.36 -1.49
N GLN A 236 22.06 -29.21 -0.65
CA GLN A 236 21.98 -30.67 -0.88
C GLN A 236 20.88 -31.07 -1.88
N THR A 237 20.10 -30.11 -2.40
CA THR A 237 19.03 -30.41 -3.39
C THR A 237 19.46 -30.21 -4.84
N ILE A 238 20.69 -29.72 -5.10
CA ILE A 238 21.09 -29.28 -6.44
C ILE A 238 22.02 -30.27 -7.16
N ASP A 239 22.70 -31.17 -6.47
CA ASP A 239 23.57 -32.16 -7.13
C ASP A 239 23.30 -33.60 -6.70
N SER A 240 22.56 -34.34 -7.55
CA SER A 240 22.72 -35.79 -7.71
C SER A 240 22.11 -36.26 -9.03
N PRO A 241 22.93 -36.62 -10.04
CA PRO A 241 22.49 -37.40 -11.18
C PRO A 241 22.56 -38.91 -10.85
N ALA A 242 21.47 -39.62 -11.14
CA ALA A 242 21.34 -41.06 -11.44
C ALA A 242 22.04 -42.12 -10.54
N GLY A 243 21.23 -42.91 -9.80
CA GLY A 243 21.59 -44.27 -9.34
C GLY A 243 20.68 -44.85 -8.24
N LEU A 244 19.83 -45.84 -8.58
CA LEU A 244 19.01 -46.69 -7.67
C LEU A 244 19.87 -47.78 -6.95
N PRO A 245 19.33 -48.62 -6.02
CA PRO A 245 18.60 -48.43 -4.75
C PRO A 245 19.28 -49.26 -3.58
N PRO A 246 18.74 -49.50 -2.35
CA PRO A 246 17.54 -50.33 -2.11
C PRO A 246 16.57 -49.85 -1.00
N SER A 247 15.36 -50.40 -1.09
CA SER A 247 14.22 -50.47 -0.15
C SER A 247 14.44 -50.10 1.34
N SER A 248 13.71 -49.10 1.81
CA SER A 248 12.95 -49.20 3.07
C SER A 248 11.70 -48.31 3.00
N SER A 249 10.54 -48.93 3.15
CA SER A 249 9.23 -48.29 3.11
C SER A 249 8.99 -47.51 4.41
N SER A 250 9.25 -46.20 4.41
CA SER A 250 8.74 -45.28 5.43
C SER A 250 7.47 -44.60 4.90
N SER A 251 6.36 -45.32 5.04
CA SER A 251 5.01 -44.79 4.84
C SER A 251 4.79 -43.58 5.77
N PHE A 252 4.64 -42.38 5.21
CA PHE A 252 4.14 -41.22 5.95
C PHE A 252 2.70 -41.52 6.39
N GLN A 253 2.55 -41.89 7.66
CA GLN A 253 1.27 -42.24 8.26
C GLN A 253 0.54 -40.94 8.65
N SER A 254 -0.62 -40.70 8.03
CA SER A 254 -1.52 -39.62 8.44
C SER A 254 -2.05 -39.89 9.87
N PRO A 255 -2.21 -38.87 10.72
CA PRO A 255 -2.74 -39.09 12.06
C PRO A 255 -4.19 -39.60 12.01
N PRO A 256 -4.60 -40.51 12.92
CA PRO A 256 -5.93 -41.11 12.89
C PRO A 256 -7.02 -40.07 13.23
N PRO A 257 -8.23 -40.20 12.64
CA PRO A 257 -9.38 -39.36 12.98
C PRO A 257 -9.87 -39.66 14.41
N PRO A 258 -10.52 -38.68 15.08
CA PRO A 258 -11.03 -38.85 16.44
C PRO A 258 -12.15 -39.91 16.52
N PRO A 259 -12.32 -40.57 17.68
CA PRO A 259 -13.31 -41.64 17.84
C PRO A 259 -14.75 -41.10 17.76
N PRO A 260 -15.70 -41.90 17.23
CA PRO A 260 -17.11 -41.53 17.21
C PRO A 260 -17.69 -41.52 18.64
N PRO A 261 -18.71 -40.67 18.91
CA PRO A 261 -19.38 -40.63 20.20
C PRO A 261 -20.08 -41.97 20.50
N SER A 262 -19.91 -42.45 21.74
CA SER A 262 -20.52 -43.67 22.25
C SER A 262 -22.05 -43.61 22.21
N LEU A 263 -22.65 -44.59 21.53
CA LEU A 263 -24.08 -44.90 21.62
C LEU A 263 -24.37 -45.49 22.99
N ASP A 264 -24.97 -44.69 23.88
CA ASP A 264 -25.71 -45.22 25.02
C ASP A 264 -27.19 -45.33 24.63
N SER A 265 -27.77 -46.49 24.89
CA SER A 265 -29.15 -46.83 24.55
C SER A 265 -29.91 -47.17 25.83
N SER A 266 -30.74 -46.24 26.32
CA SER A 266 -31.97 -46.60 27.03
C SER A 266 -32.90 -45.40 27.27
N GLU A 267 -34.16 -45.63 26.92
CA GLU A 267 -35.40 -45.11 27.54
C GLU A 267 -36.04 -43.79 27.05
N SER A 268 -37.06 -44.00 26.20
CA SER A 268 -38.48 -43.64 26.40
C SER A 268 -38.85 -42.26 26.96
N GLY A 269 -39.61 -41.48 26.17
CA GLY A 269 -40.44 -40.40 26.74
C GLY A 269 -40.85 -39.26 25.81
N SER A 270 -42.07 -39.35 25.29
CA SER A 270 -43.05 -38.25 25.11
C SER A 270 -42.73 -37.03 24.23
N SER A 271 -43.58 -36.90 23.20
CA SER A 271 -43.81 -35.76 22.31
C SER A 271 -43.90 -34.39 23.01
N ARG A 272 -43.27 -33.36 22.42
CA ARG A 272 -43.78 -31.97 22.38
C ARG A 272 -42.94 -31.09 21.44
N GLU A 273 -43.57 -30.68 20.36
CA GLU A 273 -43.07 -29.73 19.37
C GLU A 273 -42.97 -28.31 19.97
N LYS A 274 -41.80 -27.67 19.91
CA LYS A 274 -41.63 -26.25 20.29
C LYS A 274 -40.87 -25.48 19.21
N LYS A 275 -41.60 -24.61 18.51
CA LYS A 275 -41.09 -23.56 17.60
C LYS A 275 -40.03 -22.70 18.29
N LYS A 276 -38.87 -22.53 17.66
CA LYS A 276 -37.86 -21.53 18.06
C LYS A 276 -38.18 -20.18 17.43
N LYS A 277 -38.43 -19.17 18.27
CA LYS A 277 -38.50 -17.75 17.89
C LYS A 277 -37.11 -17.20 17.55
N SER A 278 -37.02 -16.40 16.49
CA SER A 278 -35.81 -15.73 16.00
C SER A 278 -35.44 -14.50 16.82
N ARG A 279 -34.13 -14.26 16.88
CA ARG A 279 -33.41 -13.26 17.68
C ARG A 279 -33.39 -11.87 17.01
N TRP A 280 -34.55 -11.36 16.60
CA TRP A 280 -34.68 -10.01 16.03
C TRP A 280 -35.98 -9.27 16.42
N ASP A 281 -36.72 -9.77 17.40
CA ASP A 281 -37.84 -9.03 17.98
C ASP A 281 -37.44 -8.43 19.34
N LYS A 282 -37.11 -7.15 19.33
CA LYS A 282 -37.32 -6.22 20.45
C LYS A 282 -37.58 -4.82 19.91
#